data_AF-A0A9P5T3T8-F1
#
_entry.id   AF-A0A9P5T3T8-F1
#
_cell.length_a   1.000
_cell.length_b   1.000
_cell.length_c   1.000
_cell.angle_alpha   90.00
_cell.angle_beta   90.00
_cell.angle_gamma   90.00
#
_symmetry.space_group_name_H-M   'P 1'
#
loop_
_entity.id
_entity.type
_entity.pdbx_description
1 polymer ?
#
loop_
_entity_poly.entity_id
_entity_poly.type
_entity_poly.pdbx_seq_one_letter_code
_entity_poly.pdbx_strand_id
1 'polypeptide(L)'
;MDQDQIELYAQKSDSDNNLADPTVIAKYRLAADIAHDALTKVVARVTDGIKVSELCAYGDEIIHSYTSKVYNKNNVEKGIAFPTMISVNDCVQHYSPTGDADDDTILHNGDIVKIELGAHIDGYMATSAHTLVINPSPAQPVGGSSADVICAAYFAAEAALRLMKIGNTNTQVQEAIAEAAALFNCSPVVGTGSNEIKRYVVATEKRIMNALEDERRPEREFVFVANEAYTLNILISSGDGACKDGANKPSVFSRNVHQNYSLKLQSAREAFSEINKRFGVFPFATRALENKRHRLGVTELAAHNLLTPYPIQYTRGSAKVAQFKMTVLIAANGTTRITPGLALPYVHSAYTIPDDSNIARLMATEAVKTVKSGKALAGIGAGEVIAPAAGMDVDM
;
A
#
# COMPACT_ATOMS: atom_id res chain seq x y z
N MET A 1 4.90 -25.53 20.51
CA MET A 1 6.32 -25.57 20.11
C MET A 1 7.14 -25.66 21.37
N ASP A 2 8.17 -26.49 21.37
CA ASP A 2 9.20 -26.47 22.41
C ASP A 2 10.13 -25.25 22.22
N GLN A 3 11.01 -25.02 23.20
CA GLN A 3 11.89 -23.85 23.23
C GLN A 3 12.92 -23.87 22.09
N ASP A 4 13.44 -25.06 21.75
CA ASP A 4 14.40 -25.24 20.66
C ASP A 4 13.81 -24.89 19.29
N GLN A 5 12.55 -25.25 19.04
CA GLN A 5 11.84 -24.82 17.83
C GLN A 5 11.67 -23.30 17.77
N ILE A 6 11.30 -22.66 18.88
CA ILE A 6 11.15 -21.19 18.94
C ILE A 6 12.48 -20.50 18.60
N GLU A 7 13.58 -20.96 19.18
CA GLU A 7 14.91 -20.41 18.90
C GLU A 7 15.34 -20.62 17.44
N LEU A 8 15.08 -21.80 16.87
CA LEU A 8 15.37 -22.07 15.46
C LEU A 8 14.56 -21.16 14.52
N TYR A 9 13.28 -20.93 14.80
CA TYR A 9 12.46 -20.01 14.02
C TYR A 9 12.94 -18.56 14.15
N ALA A 10 13.35 -18.14 15.35
CA ALA A 10 13.91 -16.81 15.58
C ALA A 10 15.20 -16.61 14.76
N GLN A 11 16.15 -17.55 14.84
CA GLN A 11 17.39 -17.50 14.07
C GLN A 11 17.14 -17.46 12.55
N LYS A 12 16.19 -18.26 12.07
CA LYS A 12 15.80 -18.25 10.66
C LYS A 12 15.19 -16.91 10.26
N SER A 13 14.31 -16.35 11.09
CA SER A 13 13.72 -15.03 10.87
C SER A 13 14.81 -13.94 10.81
N ASP A 14 15.78 -13.97 11.70
CA ASP A 14 16.88 -13.00 11.72
C ASP A 14 17.74 -13.10 10.46
N SER A 15 18.06 -14.33 10.04
CA SER A 15 18.78 -14.58 8.78
C SER A 15 17.98 -14.11 7.56
N ASP A 16 16.70 -14.43 7.50
CA ASP A 16 15.82 -14.07 6.37
C ASP A 16 15.64 -12.55 6.26
N ASN A 17 15.75 -11.79 7.34
CA ASN A 17 15.55 -10.33 7.33
C ASN A 17 16.85 -9.53 7.49
N ASN A 18 18.01 -10.17 7.36
CA ASN A 18 19.30 -9.50 7.47
C ASN A 18 19.53 -8.54 6.28
N LEU A 19 19.45 -7.23 6.53
CA LEU A 19 19.63 -6.20 5.51
C LEU A 19 21.09 -5.95 5.12
N ALA A 20 22.05 -6.66 5.74
CA ALA A 20 23.42 -6.73 5.25
C ALA A 20 23.61 -7.79 4.15
N ASP A 21 22.66 -8.72 3.99
CA ASP A 21 22.72 -9.73 2.93
C ASP A 21 22.35 -9.11 1.56
N PRO A 22 23.29 -9.11 0.58
CA PRO A 22 23.02 -8.54 -0.74
C PRO A 22 21.89 -9.25 -1.49
N THR A 23 21.60 -10.52 -1.20
CA THR A 23 20.51 -11.29 -1.82
C THR A 23 19.14 -10.82 -1.32
N VAL A 24 19.00 -10.55 -0.02
CA VAL A 24 17.81 -9.97 0.60
C VAL A 24 17.54 -8.58 0.02
N ILE A 25 18.56 -7.72 0.00
CA ILE A 25 18.47 -6.38 -0.56
C ILE A 25 18.12 -6.40 -2.06
N ALA A 26 18.67 -7.34 -2.84
CA ALA A 26 18.36 -7.47 -4.25
C ALA A 26 16.89 -7.81 -4.49
N LYS A 27 16.29 -8.69 -3.68
CA LYS A 27 14.86 -9.07 -3.79
C LYS A 27 13.95 -7.91 -3.43
N TYR A 28 14.22 -7.20 -2.32
CA TYR A 28 13.50 -5.97 -1.97
C TYR A 28 13.58 -4.92 -3.08
N ARG A 29 14.77 -4.68 -3.63
CA ARG A 29 14.97 -3.70 -4.71
C ARG A 29 14.23 -4.08 -5.98
N LEU A 30 14.24 -5.35 -6.37
CA LEU A 30 13.48 -5.79 -7.55
C LEU A 30 11.97 -5.63 -7.33
N ALA A 31 11.46 -6.04 -6.16
CA ALA A 31 10.05 -5.82 -5.82
C ALA A 31 9.69 -4.32 -5.85
N ALA A 32 10.56 -3.46 -5.33
CA ALA A 32 10.37 -2.02 -5.31
C ALA A 32 10.38 -1.40 -6.72
N ASP A 33 11.28 -1.84 -7.59
CA ASP A 33 11.33 -1.36 -8.98
C ASP A 33 10.08 -1.78 -9.76
N ILE A 34 9.60 -3.02 -9.58
CA ILE A 34 8.35 -3.52 -10.20
C ILE A 34 7.16 -2.68 -9.73
N ALA A 35 7.02 -2.47 -8.41
CA ALA A 35 5.94 -1.67 -7.85
C ALA A 35 6.01 -0.20 -8.33
N HIS A 36 7.20 0.40 -8.35
CA HIS A 36 7.35 1.78 -8.81
C HIS A 36 7.01 1.96 -10.29
N ASP A 37 7.47 1.07 -11.16
CA ASP A 37 7.16 1.13 -12.59
C ASP A 37 5.66 0.89 -12.85
N ALA A 38 5.05 -0.10 -12.18
CA ALA A 38 3.60 -0.33 -12.25
C ALA A 38 2.81 0.91 -11.82
N LEU A 39 3.16 1.51 -10.67
CA LEU A 39 2.51 2.72 -10.18
C LEU A 39 2.66 3.88 -11.17
N THR A 40 3.84 4.07 -11.74
CA THR A 40 4.12 5.11 -12.75
C THR A 40 3.21 4.95 -13.97
N LYS A 41 3.07 3.72 -14.47
CA LYS A 41 2.22 3.42 -15.63
C LYS A 41 0.74 3.58 -15.34
N VAL A 42 0.28 3.17 -14.16
CA VAL A 42 -1.13 3.37 -13.74
C VAL A 42 -1.43 4.87 -13.63
N VAL A 43 -0.57 5.64 -12.95
CA VAL A 43 -0.69 7.10 -12.83
C VAL A 43 -0.78 7.78 -14.20
N ALA A 44 0.03 7.35 -15.18
CA ALA A 44 0.01 7.90 -16.53
C ALA A 44 -1.29 7.63 -17.31
N ARG A 45 -2.13 6.68 -16.87
CA ARG A 45 -3.43 6.39 -17.49
C ARG A 45 -4.61 7.04 -16.77
N VAL A 46 -4.39 7.69 -15.64
CA VAL A 46 -5.47 8.37 -14.91
C VAL A 46 -5.94 9.58 -15.69
N THR A 47 -7.19 9.52 -16.16
CA THR A 47 -7.84 10.55 -16.97
C THR A 47 -9.34 10.58 -16.66
N ASP A 48 -10.01 11.66 -17.05
CA ASP A 48 -11.48 11.76 -16.96
C ASP A 48 -12.15 10.65 -17.81
N GLY A 49 -13.19 10.02 -17.25
CA GLY A 49 -14.00 9.01 -17.91
C GLY A 49 -13.48 7.57 -17.80
N ILE A 50 -12.27 7.34 -17.28
CA ILE A 50 -11.76 5.97 -17.10
C ILE A 50 -12.38 5.29 -15.88
N LYS A 51 -12.67 3.99 -16.01
CA LYS A 51 -13.15 3.16 -14.92
C LYS A 51 -12.03 2.76 -13.98
N VAL A 52 -12.33 2.74 -12.68
CA VAL A 52 -11.36 2.31 -11.67
C VAL A 52 -10.99 0.83 -11.83
N SER A 53 -11.94 -0.06 -12.14
CA SER A 53 -11.61 -1.48 -12.35
C SER A 53 -10.60 -1.71 -13.48
N GLU A 54 -10.66 -0.92 -14.56
CA GLU A 54 -9.74 -1.01 -15.70
C GLU A 54 -8.31 -0.64 -15.28
N LEU A 55 -8.14 0.44 -14.52
CA LEU A 55 -6.84 0.84 -13.98
C LEU A 55 -6.31 -0.18 -12.97
N CYS A 56 -7.17 -0.75 -12.13
CA CYS A 56 -6.79 -1.80 -11.20
C CYS A 56 -6.29 -3.06 -11.93
N ALA A 57 -7.02 -3.54 -12.94
CA ALA A 57 -6.61 -4.67 -13.75
C ALA A 57 -5.28 -4.40 -14.46
N TYR A 58 -5.12 -3.20 -15.02
CA TYR A 58 -3.90 -2.79 -15.70
C TYR A 58 -2.65 -2.81 -14.80
N GLY A 59 -2.77 -2.30 -13.57
CA GLY A 59 -1.66 -2.33 -12.61
C GLY A 59 -1.24 -3.76 -12.22
N ASP A 60 -2.22 -4.64 -12.00
CA ASP A 60 -1.99 -6.04 -11.67
C ASP A 60 -1.28 -6.78 -12.82
N GLU A 61 -1.72 -6.54 -14.07
CA GLU A 61 -1.10 -7.11 -15.27
C GLU A 61 0.36 -6.68 -15.46
N ILE A 62 0.70 -5.43 -15.16
CA ILE A 62 2.09 -4.97 -15.21
C ILE A 62 2.95 -5.75 -14.22
N ILE A 63 2.50 -5.89 -12.97
CA ILE A 63 3.23 -6.62 -11.93
C ILE A 63 3.42 -8.09 -12.34
N HIS A 64 2.37 -8.73 -12.85
CA HIS A 64 2.44 -10.09 -13.38
C HIS A 64 3.41 -10.21 -14.57
N SER A 65 3.41 -9.23 -15.48
CA SER A 65 4.33 -9.22 -16.63
C SER A 65 5.79 -9.20 -16.20
N TYR A 66 6.15 -8.40 -15.19
CA TYR A 66 7.50 -8.38 -14.65
C TYR A 66 7.85 -9.65 -13.89
N THR A 67 6.99 -10.06 -12.97
CA THR A 67 7.25 -11.21 -12.08
C THR A 67 7.37 -12.51 -12.87
N SER A 68 6.62 -12.68 -13.97
CA SER A 68 6.75 -13.85 -14.85
C SER A 68 8.13 -13.99 -15.54
N LYS A 69 8.95 -12.94 -15.57
CA LYS A 69 10.24 -12.91 -16.30
C LYS A 69 11.46 -13.09 -15.39
N VAL A 70 11.27 -13.11 -14.07
CA VAL A 70 12.37 -13.10 -13.09
C VAL A 70 12.31 -14.32 -12.19
N TYR A 71 13.46 -14.81 -11.71
CA TYR A 71 13.52 -15.93 -10.76
C TYR A 71 12.68 -17.17 -11.17
N ASN A 72 12.72 -17.53 -12.46
CA ASN A 72 11.98 -18.70 -12.99
C ASN A 72 12.68 -20.04 -12.72
N LYS A 73 13.92 -20.00 -12.25
CA LYS A 73 14.65 -21.16 -11.77
C LYS A 73 14.43 -21.26 -10.24
N ASN A 74 14.32 -22.48 -9.72
CA ASN A 74 14.27 -22.79 -8.28
C ASN A 74 12.95 -22.47 -7.54
N ASN A 75 11.81 -22.42 -8.25
CA ASN A 75 10.47 -22.33 -7.65
C ASN A 75 10.29 -21.17 -6.65
N VAL A 76 10.90 -20.02 -6.93
CA VAL A 76 10.79 -18.82 -6.11
C VAL A 76 9.39 -18.22 -6.27
N GLU A 77 8.67 -18.07 -5.16
CA GLU A 77 7.37 -17.40 -5.12
C GLU A 77 7.52 -15.92 -5.43
N LYS A 78 6.64 -15.37 -6.26
CA LYS A 78 6.72 -13.99 -6.75
C LYS A 78 5.39 -13.58 -7.33
N GLY A 79 5.08 -12.29 -7.24
CA GLY A 79 3.81 -11.80 -7.73
C GLY A 79 3.39 -10.50 -7.06
N ILE A 80 2.09 -10.35 -6.92
CA ILE A 80 1.43 -9.21 -6.29
C ILE A 80 1.49 -9.37 -4.78
N ALA A 81 2.06 -8.38 -4.08
CA ALA A 81 2.03 -8.32 -2.62
C ALA A 81 0.81 -7.56 -2.09
N PHE A 82 0.33 -6.59 -2.85
CA PHE A 82 -0.94 -5.90 -2.66
C PHE A 82 -1.52 -5.63 -4.04
N PRO A 83 -2.78 -6.00 -4.31
CA PRO A 83 -3.39 -5.73 -5.61
C PRO A 83 -3.48 -4.23 -5.84
N THR A 84 -3.67 -3.84 -7.09
CA THR A 84 -3.90 -2.46 -7.43
C THR A 84 -5.25 -2.02 -6.88
N MET A 85 -5.20 -1.00 -6.04
CA MET A 85 -6.33 -0.39 -5.35
C MET A 85 -6.33 1.09 -5.66
N ILE A 86 -7.50 1.65 -5.96
CA ILE A 86 -7.64 3.06 -6.33
C ILE A 86 -8.82 3.65 -5.57
N SER A 87 -8.54 4.50 -4.59
CA SER A 87 -9.54 5.10 -3.73
C SER A 87 -9.73 6.59 -4.07
N VAL A 88 -10.98 6.98 -4.36
CA VAL A 88 -11.32 8.30 -4.88
C VAL A 88 -11.93 9.18 -3.78
N ASN A 89 -11.52 10.45 -3.71
CA ASN A 89 -12.06 11.47 -2.79
C ASN A 89 -12.08 11.05 -1.31
N ASP A 90 -13.27 10.85 -0.73
CA ASP A 90 -13.54 10.49 0.66
C ASP A 90 -13.32 9.00 0.97
N CYS A 91 -13.24 8.15 -0.07
CA CYS A 91 -12.82 6.76 0.09
C CYS A 91 -11.39 6.72 0.61
N VAL A 92 -11.17 6.06 1.75
CA VAL A 92 -9.90 6.02 2.48
C VAL A 92 -8.88 5.15 1.75
N GLN A 93 -9.13 3.83 1.66
CA GLN A 93 -8.27 2.83 1.03
C GLN A 93 -9.06 1.59 0.57
N HIS A 94 -8.36 0.67 -0.09
CA HIS A 94 -8.78 -0.71 -0.42
C HIS A 94 -9.86 -0.87 -1.49
N TYR A 95 -10.24 0.18 -2.21
CA TYR A 95 -11.19 0.05 -3.30
C TYR A 95 -10.52 -0.61 -4.52
N SER A 96 -10.91 -1.84 -4.84
CA SER A 96 -10.46 -2.57 -6.05
C SER A 96 -11.66 -3.33 -6.65
N PRO A 97 -12.55 -2.66 -7.40
CA PRO A 97 -13.80 -3.24 -7.89
C PRO A 97 -13.56 -4.36 -8.91
N THR A 98 -14.49 -5.30 -9.01
CA THR A 98 -14.37 -6.48 -9.90
C THR A 98 -14.57 -6.13 -11.38
N GLY A 99 -15.21 -5.01 -11.69
CA GLY A 99 -15.50 -4.55 -13.06
C GLY A 99 -16.76 -5.17 -13.69
N ASP A 100 -17.30 -6.24 -13.11
CA ASP A 100 -18.55 -6.90 -13.57
C ASP A 100 -19.82 -6.26 -13.01
N ALA A 101 -19.70 -5.34 -12.05
CA ALA A 101 -20.83 -4.70 -11.39
C ALA A 101 -21.10 -3.31 -11.97
N ASP A 102 -22.37 -2.92 -12.03
CA ASP A 102 -22.81 -1.62 -12.55
C ASP A 102 -22.41 -0.43 -11.63
N ASP A 103 -21.72 -0.70 -10.52
CA ASP A 103 -21.31 0.27 -9.49
C ASP A 103 -19.81 0.63 -9.53
N ASP A 104 -19.13 0.35 -10.64
CA ASP A 104 -17.74 0.77 -10.83
C ASP A 104 -17.61 2.30 -10.82
N THR A 105 -16.56 2.79 -10.16
CA THR A 105 -16.29 4.22 -10.07
C THR A 105 -15.68 4.71 -11.39
N ILE A 106 -16.32 5.70 -12.00
CA ILE A 106 -15.77 6.43 -13.14
C ILE A 106 -15.04 7.66 -12.59
N LEU A 107 -13.80 7.87 -13.02
CA LEU A 107 -13.00 9.01 -12.60
C LEU A 107 -13.44 10.28 -13.32
N HIS A 108 -13.44 11.40 -12.59
CA HIS A 108 -13.84 12.69 -13.10
C HIS A 108 -12.80 13.80 -12.83
N ASN A 109 -12.79 14.80 -13.68
CA ASN A 109 -12.04 16.03 -13.44
C ASN A 109 -12.34 16.61 -12.05
N GLY A 110 -11.28 16.93 -11.31
CA GLY A 110 -11.34 17.42 -9.93
C GLY A 110 -11.22 16.33 -8.86
N ASP A 111 -11.32 15.06 -9.22
CA ASP A 111 -11.17 13.95 -8.28
C ASP A 111 -9.77 13.90 -7.69
N ILE A 112 -9.70 13.64 -6.38
CA ILE A 112 -8.49 13.15 -5.73
C ILE A 112 -8.43 11.64 -5.90
N VAL A 113 -7.33 11.14 -6.47
CA VAL A 113 -7.16 9.72 -6.81
C VAL A 113 -5.95 9.19 -6.07
N LYS A 114 -6.17 8.25 -5.15
CA LYS A 114 -5.14 7.54 -4.40
C LYS A 114 -4.92 6.19 -5.06
N ILE A 115 -3.71 5.90 -5.52
CA ILE A 115 -3.37 4.63 -6.20
C ILE A 115 -2.36 3.91 -5.34
N GLU A 116 -2.65 2.67 -4.98
CA GLU A 116 -1.80 1.82 -4.15
C GLU A 116 -1.63 0.45 -4.80
N LEU A 117 -0.40 -0.08 -4.80
CA LEU A 117 -0.09 -1.43 -5.25
C LEU A 117 1.22 -1.94 -4.64
N GLY A 118 1.51 -3.23 -4.81
CA GLY A 118 2.77 -3.80 -4.37
C GLY A 118 3.13 -5.12 -5.03
N ALA A 119 4.43 -5.41 -5.06
CA ALA A 119 5.00 -6.65 -5.59
C ALA A 119 5.83 -7.34 -4.50
N HIS A 120 6.05 -8.65 -4.65
CA HIS A 120 7.01 -9.40 -3.83
C HIS A 120 7.88 -10.32 -4.69
N ILE A 121 9.09 -10.57 -4.19
CA ILE A 121 10.01 -11.59 -4.69
C ILE A 121 10.44 -12.42 -3.49
N ASP A 122 10.15 -13.72 -3.50
CA ASP A 122 10.46 -14.67 -2.43
C ASP A 122 9.97 -14.25 -1.04
N GLY A 123 8.78 -13.64 -1.01
CA GLY A 123 8.16 -13.13 0.20
C GLY A 123 8.66 -11.75 0.66
N TYR A 124 9.70 -11.19 0.04
CA TYR A 124 10.15 -9.82 0.29
C TYR A 124 9.33 -8.84 -0.53
N MET A 125 8.51 -8.04 0.16
CA MET A 125 7.55 -7.16 -0.50
C MET A 125 8.01 -5.71 -0.56
N ALA A 126 7.52 -5.01 -1.57
CA ALA A 126 7.55 -3.56 -1.62
C ALA A 126 6.18 -3.05 -2.10
N THR A 127 5.67 -2.05 -1.40
CA THR A 127 4.43 -1.35 -1.73
C THR A 127 4.71 0.12 -1.96
N SER A 128 3.89 0.74 -2.81
CA SER A 128 3.94 2.17 -3.07
C SER A 128 2.53 2.70 -3.30
N ALA A 129 2.30 3.93 -2.86
CA ALA A 129 1.07 4.66 -3.16
C ALA A 129 1.35 6.13 -3.43
N HIS A 130 0.52 6.71 -4.30
CA HIS A 130 0.60 8.10 -4.69
C HIS A 130 -0.79 8.70 -4.81
N THR A 131 -0.91 9.98 -4.43
CA THR A 131 -2.13 10.76 -4.62
C THR A 131 -1.91 11.82 -5.69
N LEU A 132 -2.85 11.90 -6.62
CA LEU A 132 -2.93 12.97 -7.62
C LEU A 132 -4.33 13.59 -7.65
N VAL A 133 -4.45 14.71 -8.35
CA VAL A 133 -5.74 15.30 -8.72
C VAL A 133 -5.88 15.27 -10.24
N ILE A 134 -7.04 14.88 -10.75
CA ILE A 134 -7.34 15.00 -12.18
C ILE A 134 -7.57 16.48 -12.48
N ASN A 135 -6.52 17.18 -12.91
CA ASN A 135 -6.56 18.62 -13.16
C ASN A 135 -7.01 18.90 -14.61
N PRO A 136 -8.22 19.45 -14.85
CA PRO A 136 -8.66 19.82 -16.20
C PRO A 136 -7.87 20.98 -16.80
N SER A 137 -7.12 21.72 -15.98
CA SER A 137 -6.32 22.88 -16.37
C SER A 137 -4.86 22.73 -15.89
N PRO A 138 -4.04 21.85 -16.53
CA PRO A 138 -2.68 21.53 -16.06
C PRO A 138 -1.72 22.73 -15.92
N ALA A 139 -2.02 23.86 -16.59
CA ALA A 139 -1.25 25.09 -16.49
C ALA A 139 -1.51 25.90 -15.21
N GLN A 140 -2.52 25.53 -14.41
CA GLN A 140 -2.89 26.21 -13.17
C GLN A 140 -2.87 25.23 -12.00
N PRO A 141 -2.43 25.66 -10.80
CA PRO A 141 -2.44 24.78 -9.64
C PRO A 141 -3.87 24.50 -9.19
N VAL A 142 -4.12 23.28 -8.71
CA VAL A 142 -5.34 22.97 -7.95
C VAL A 142 -5.21 23.61 -6.56
N GLY A 143 -6.26 24.30 -6.10
CA GLY A 143 -6.31 24.92 -4.77
C GLY A 143 -7.32 24.26 -3.82
N GLY A 144 -7.58 24.94 -2.70
CA GLY A 144 -8.56 24.53 -1.69
C GLY A 144 -8.23 23.21 -1.00
N SER A 145 -9.24 22.54 -0.45
CA SER A 145 -9.05 21.36 0.41
C SER A 145 -8.31 20.20 -0.27
N SER A 146 -8.35 20.09 -1.61
CA SER A 146 -7.53 19.11 -2.33
C SER A 146 -6.04 19.42 -2.22
N ALA A 147 -5.66 20.69 -2.35
CA ALA A 147 -4.27 21.10 -2.23
C ALA A 147 -3.77 20.96 -0.79
N ASP A 148 -4.59 21.41 0.16
CA ASP A 148 -4.25 21.38 1.59
C ASP A 148 -3.97 19.94 2.05
N VAL A 149 -4.87 18.99 1.74
CA VAL A 149 -4.71 17.58 2.17
C VAL A 149 -3.55 16.87 1.49
N ILE A 150 -3.25 17.20 0.22
CA ILE A 150 -2.10 16.63 -0.50
C ILE A 150 -0.80 17.15 0.09
N CYS A 151 -0.69 18.45 0.35
CA CYS A 151 0.48 19.03 1.03
C CYS A 151 0.65 18.42 2.43
N ALA A 152 -0.42 18.34 3.21
CA ALA A 152 -0.42 17.73 4.54
C ALA A 152 0.12 16.30 4.51
N ALA A 153 -0.43 15.43 3.66
CA ALA A 153 -0.02 14.04 3.54
C ALA A 153 1.44 13.89 3.06
N TYR A 154 1.87 14.73 2.12
CA TYR A 154 3.25 14.70 1.63
C TYR A 154 4.25 15.07 2.72
N PHE A 155 4.04 16.20 3.39
CA PHE A 155 4.95 16.65 4.44
C PHE A 155 4.92 15.74 5.67
N ALA A 156 3.77 15.19 6.02
CA ALA A 156 3.67 14.15 7.05
C ALA A 156 4.50 12.91 6.69
N ALA A 157 4.43 12.44 5.44
CA ALA A 157 5.22 11.30 4.98
C ALA A 157 6.73 11.56 4.96
N GLU A 158 7.15 12.74 4.51
CA GLU A 158 8.57 13.13 4.49
C GLU A 158 9.14 13.39 5.90
N ALA A 159 8.33 13.92 6.82
CA ALA A 159 8.69 14.08 8.23
C ALA A 159 8.80 12.72 8.93
N ALA A 160 7.80 11.85 8.74
CA ALA A 160 7.81 10.50 9.28
C ALA A 160 9.04 9.70 8.80
N LEU A 161 9.33 9.73 7.49
CA LEU A 161 10.49 9.06 6.90
C LEU A 161 11.82 9.50 7.55
N ARG A 162 11.97 10.79 7.86
CA ARG A 162 13.18 11.34 8.51
C ARG A 162 13.32 10.95 9.98
N LEU A 163 12.22 10.60 10.63
CA LEU A 163 12.18 10.14 12.02
C LEU A 163 12.30 8.63 12.17
N MET A 164 12.07 7.84 11.11
CA MET A 164 12.29 6.38 11.11
C MET A 164 13.79 6.04 11.10
N LYS A 165 14.49 6.31 12.20
CA LYS A 165 15.92 6.11 12.41
C LYS A 165 16.15 5.27 13.66
N ILE A 166 17.23 4.49 13.67
CA ILE A 166 17.60 3.67 14.83
C ILE A 166 17.65 4.54 16.09
N GLY A 167 16.99 4.08 17.16
CA GLY A 167 16.91 4.79 18.44
C GLY A 167 15.72 5.74 18.59
N ASN A 168 15.06 6.14 17.50
CA ASN A 168 13.79 6.86 17.59
C ASN A 168 12.63 5.90 17.86
N THR A 169 11.50 6.45 18.32
CA THR A 169 10.27 5.69 18.60
C THR A 169 9.19 5.91 17.56
N ASN A 170 8.24 4.98 17.50
CA ASN A 170 7.00 5.18 16.74
C ASN A 170 6.23 6.42 17.21
N THR A 171 6.16 6.68 18.52
CA THR A 171 5.47 7.86 19.10
C THR A 171 5.96 9.17 18.47
N GLN A 172 7.28 9.36 18.34
CA GLN A 172 7.85 10.55 17.70
C GLN A 172 7.40 10.72 16.24
N VAL A 173 7.26 9.60 15.52
CA VAL A 173 6.75 9.60 14.14
C VAL A 173 5.27 10.03 14.11
N GLN A 174 4.46 9.52 15.03
CA GLN A 174 3.03 9.84 15.12
C GLN A 174 2.78 11.31 15.47
N GLU A 175 3.55 11.86 16.40
CA GLU A 175 3.51 13.28 16.76
C GLU A 175 3.82 14.18 15.55
N ALA A 176 4.84 13.83 14.76
CA ALA A 176 5.18 14.59 13.56
C ALA A 176 4.11 14.47 12.46
N ILE A 177 3.45 13.31 12.32
CA ILE A 177 2.31 13.14 11.40
C ILE A 177 1.16 14.06 11.82
N ALA A 178 0.83 14.10 13.11
CA ALA A 178 -0.24 14.94 13.64
C ALA A 178 0.07 16.44 13.49
N GLU A 179 1.29 16.87 13.82
CA GLU A 179 1.75 18.26 13.64
C GLU A 179 1.67 18.66 12.16
N ALA A 180 2.22 17.84 11.25
CA ALA A 180 2.17 18.13 9.82
C ALA A 180 0.75 18.23 9.29
N ALA A 181 -0.18 17.37 9.74
CA ALA A 181 -1.58 17.46 9.35
C ALA A 181 -2.23 18.77 9.83
N ALA A 182 -1.99 19.14 11.10
CA ALA A 182 -2.58 20.33 11.71
C ALA A 182 -2.13 21.64 11.04
N LEU A 183 -0.88 21.72 10.54
CA LEU A 183 -0.37 22.90 9.82
C LEU A 183 -1.18 23.25 8.56
N PHE A 184 -1.88 22.26 7.99
CA PHE A 184 -2.73 22.41 6.80
C PHE A 184 -4.23 22.30 7.14
N ASN A 185 -4.60 22.46 8.42
CA ASN A 185 -5.97 22.30 8.92
C ASN A 185 -6.60 20.95 8.52
N CYS A 186 -5.78 19.89 8.54
CA CYS A 186 -6.16 18.53 8.21
C CYS A 186 -5.97 17.62 9.44
N SER A 187 -6.51 16.40 9.39
CA SER A 187 -6.36 15.41 10.47
C SER A 187 -5.88 14.06 9.94
N PRO A 188 -5.00 13.34 10.64
CA PRO A 188 -4.64 11.97 10.27
C PRO A 188 -5.86 11.04 10.32
N VAL A 189 -5.92 10.08 9.40
CA VAL A 189 -7.06 9.15 9.33
C VAL A 189 -6.96 8.08 10.41
N VAL A 190 -7.99 7.98 11.26
CA VAL A 190 -8.05 7.02 12.37
C VAL A 190 -8.08 5.58 11.85
N GLY A 191 -7.39 4.67 12.55
CA GLY A 191 -7.35 3.24 12.21
C GLY A 191 -6.43 2.89 11.04
N THR A 192 -5.80 3.87 10.40
CA THR A 192 -4.80 3.66 9.35
C THR A 192 -3.38 3.79 9.90
N GLY A 193 -2.42 3.15 9.25
CA GLY A 193 -1.03 3.23 9.69
C GLY A 193 -0.06 2.43 8.85
N SER A 194 1.15 2.40 9.35
CA SER A 194 2.33 1.74 8.79
C SER A 194 2.63 0.46 9.56
N ASN A 195 3.15 -0.56 8.88
CA ASN A 195 3.53 -1.82 9.52
C ASN A 195 4.98 -2.17 9.22
N GLU A 196 5.68 -2.72 10.20
CA GLU A 196 6.87 -3.52 9.94
C GLU A 196 6.48 -4.71 9.06
N ILE A 197 7.33 -5.02 8.10
CA ILE A 197 7.21 -6.15 7.19
C ILE A 197 8.42 -7.05 7.32
N LYS A 198 8.20 -8.36 7.15
CA LYS A 198 9.25 -9.38 7.07
C LYS A 198 8.99 -10.28 5.87
N ARG A 199 9.94 -11.16 5.54
CA ARG A 199 9.73 -12.18 4.51
C ARG A 199 8.46 -12.99 4.80
N TYR A 200 7.47 -12.95 3.89
CA TYR A 200 6.14 -13.57 4.05
C TYR A 200 5.30 -13.06 5.23
N VAL A 201 5.60 -11.88 5.77
CA VAL A 201 4.81 -11.25 6.84
C VAL A 201 4.49 -9.81 6.44
N VAL A 202 3.21 -9.57 6.13
CA VAL A 202 2.72 -8.27 5.63
C VAL A 202 2.49 -7.22 6.72
N ALA A 203 2.40 -7.65 7.98
CA ALA A 203 2.32 -6.80 9.15
C ALA A 203 2.74 -7.59 10.39
N THR A 204 3.63 -7.01 11.20
CA THR A 204 3.95 -7.51 12.55
C THR A 204 3.16 -6.71 13.60
N GLU A 205 3.46 -6.96 14.87
CA GLU A 205 3.01 -6.16 16.00
C GLU A 205 3.58 -4.72 16.04
N LYS A 206 4.67 -4.44 15.30
CA LYS A 206 5.26 -3.09 15.25
C LYS A 206 4.51 -2.21 14.25
N ARG A 207 3.65 -1.34 14.79
CA ARG A 207 2.76 -0.48 14.01
C ARG A 207 2.93 1.00 14.34
N ILE A 208 2.87 1.84 13.31
CA ILE A 208 2.88 3.31 13.44
C ILE A 208 1.52 3.78 12.97
N MET A 209 0.63 4.13 13.91
CA MET A 209 -0.72 4.60 13.57
C MET A 209 -0.67 6.07 13.11
N ASN A 210 -1.41 6.42 12.07
CA ASN A 210 -1.43 7.80 11.55
C ASN A 210 -2.04 8.77 12.57
N ALA A 211 -3.14 8.37 13.21
CA ALA A 211 -3.74 9.10 14.31
C ALA A 211 -3.27 8.52 15.65
N LEU A 212 -3.07 9.38 16.64
CA LEU A 212 -2.91 8.96 18.02
C LEU A 212 -4.24 8.37 18.51
N GLU A 213 -4.22 7.13 19.03
CA GLU A 213 -5.41 6.51 19.61
C GLU A 213 -5.76 7.15 20.96
N ASP A 214 -7.01 6.98 21.41
CA ASP A 214 -7.47 7.39 22.75
C ASP A 214 -6.51 6.84 23.81
N GLU A 215 -6.10 7.67 24.78
CA GLU A 215 -5.17 7.33 25.87
C GLU A 215 -5.55 6.05 26.64
N ARG A 216 -6.80 5.61 26.52
CA ARG A 216 -7.33 4.37 27.11
C ARG A 216 -6.84 3.09 26.42
N ARG A 217 -6.28 3.17 25.22
CA ARG A 217 -5.71 2.03 24.45
C ARG A 217 -4.46 2.47 23.68
N PRO A 218 -3.35 2.80 24.37
CA PRO A 218 -2.15 3.20 23.68
C PRO A 218 -1.59 2.02 22.86
N GLU A 219 -1.21 2.30 21.61
CA GLU A 219 -0.40 1.38 20.83
C GLU A 219 0.94 1.16 21.54
N ARG A 220 1.51 -0.03 21.41
CA ARG A 220 2.77 -0.33 22.12
C ARG A 220 3.89 0.53 21.55
N GLU A 221 4.51 1.34 22.40
CA GLU A 221 5.72 2.06 22.01
C GLU A 221 6.84 1.07 21.69
N PHE A 222 7.57 1.34 20.61
CA PHE A 222 8.77 0.61 20.26
C PHE A 222 9.84 1.54 19.70
N VAL A 223 11.08 1.07 19.75
CA VAL A 223 12.25 1.73 19.21
C VAL A 223 12.63 1.05 17.88
N PHE A 224 12.94 1.85 16.87
CA PHE A 224 13.48 1.32 15.60
C PHE A 224 14.88 0.76 15.81
N VAL A 225 15.15 -0.42 15.24
CA VAL A 225 16.47 -1.05 15.26
C VAL A 225 16.94 -1.42 13.85
N ALA A 226 18.19 -1.85 13.72
CA ALA A 226 18.72 -2.31 12.45
C ALA A 226 18.02 -3.61 12.00
N ASN A 227 18.04 -3.85 10.68
CA ASN A 227 17.45 -5.01 10.00
C ASN A 227 15.91 -5.03 10.01
N GLU A 228 15.29 -3.86 10.05
CA GLU A 228 13.84 -3.73 9.95
C GLU A 228 13.43 -3.16 8.58
N ALA A 229 12.32 -3.67 8.05
CA ALA A 229 11.69 -3.14 6.85
C ALA A 229 10.27 -2.70 7.20
N TYR A 230 9.80 -1.59 6.62
CA TYR A 230 8.48 -1.03 6.90
C TYR A 230 7.77 -0.63 5.62
N THR A 231 6.44 -0.74 5.64
CA THR A 231 5.56 0.00 4.74
C THR A 231 5.08 1.27 5.44
N LEU A 232 5.73 2.39 5.17
CA LEU A 232 5.32 3.71 5.67
C LEU A 232 4.12 4.18 4.86
N ASN A 233 2.93 4.22 5.48
CA ASN A 233 1.65 4.47 4.84
C ASN A 233 0.91 5.62 5.55
N ILE A 234 1.02 6.82 4.98
CA ILE A 234 0.44 8.04 5.57
C ILE A 234 -0.87 8.37 4.88
N LEU A 235 -1.92 8.53 5.68
CA LEU A 235 -3.25 8.97 5.24
C LEU A 235 -3.74 10.14 6.05
N ILE A 236 -4.04 11.23 5.36
CA ILE A 236 -4.53 12.47 5.93
C ILE A 236 -5.88 12.81 5.30
N SER A 237 -6.82 13.27 6.12
CA SER A 237 -8.13 13.76 5.73
C SER A 237 -8.18 15.28 5.84
N SER A 238 -8.88 15.93 4.91
CA SER A 238 -9.24 17.35 5.02
C SER A 238 -10.36 17.61 6.03
N GLY A 239 -10.86 16.56 6.70
CA GLY A 239 -11.86 16.62 7.77
C GLY A 239 -11.27 16.19 9.12
N ASP A 240 -12.10 15.60 9.99
CA ASP A 240 -11.75 15.17 11.36
C ASP A 240 -10.98 13.84 11.43
N GLY A 241 -10.67 13.21 10.30
CA GLY A 241 -9.98 11.92 10.23
C GLY A 241 -10.84 10.70 10.63
N ALA A 242 -12.08 10.90 11.08
CA ALA A 242 -12.97 9.80 11.43
C ALA A 242 -13.53 9.11 10.18
N CYS A 243 -13.51 7.78 10.20
CA CYS A 243 -13.96 6.94 9.10
C CYS A 243 -15.08 6.00 9.55
N LYS A 244 -15.84 5.50 8.57
CA LYS A 244 -16.85 4.46 8.75
C LYS A 244 -16.84 3.53 7.55
N ASP A 245 -17.32 2.31 7.76
CA ASP A 245 -17.51 1.38 6.65
C ASP A 245 -18.56 1.94 5.67
N GLY A 246 -18.28 1.82 4.38
CA GLY A 246 -19.16 2.28 3.31
C GLY A 246 -20.18 1.22 2.87
N ALA A 247 -20.93 1.54 1.81
CA ALA A 247 -21.84 0.60 1.17
C ALA A 247 -21.11 -0.51 0.40
N ASN A 248 -19.90 -0.22 -0.08
CA ASN A 248 -19.11 -1.13 -0.90
C ASN A 248 -18.54 -2.27 -0.05
N LYS A 249 -18.79 -3.50 -0.50
CA LYS A 249 -18.26 -4.70 0.16
C LYS A 249 -16.75 -4.84 -0.12
N PRO A 250 -15.98 -5.41 0.82
CA PRO A 250 -14.58 -5.72 0.59
C PRO A 250 -14.42 -6.63 -0.63
N SER A 251 -13.53 -6.24 -1.54
CA SER A 251 -13.11 -7.04 -2.69
C SER A 251 -11.66 -7.52 -2.57
N VAL A 252 -10.95 -7.11 -1.53
CA VAL A 252 -9.56 -7.47 -1.23
C VAL A 252 -9.52 -8.27 0.07
N PHE A 253 -8.80 -9.39 0.05
CA PHE A 253 -8.71 -10.33 1.16
C PHE A 253 -7.29 -10.87 1.32
N SER A 254 -6.91 -11.31 2.52
CA SER A 254 -5.71 -12.12 2.75
C SER A 254 -6.06 -13.45 3.42
N ARG A 255 -5.19 -14.45 3.25
CA ARG A 255 -5.34 -15.77 3.87
C ARG A 255 -5.03 -15.70 5.37
N ASN A 256 -5.97 -16.11 6.21
CA ASN A 256 -5.72 -16.30 7.65
C ASN A 256 -5.13 -17.69 7.95
N VAL A 257 -3.81 -17.82 7.82
CA VAL A 257 -3.10 -19.11 7.98
C VAL A 257 -3.30 -19.80 9.33
N HIS A 258 -3.78 -19.10 10.35
CA HIS A 258 -4.07 -19.66 11.68
C HIS A 258 -5.46 -20.30 11.80
N GLN A 259 -6.35 -20.03 10.83
CA GLN A 259 -7.70 -20.58 10.81
C GLN A 259 -7.80 -21.78 9.87
N ASN A 260 -8.44 -22.84 10.36
CA ASN A 260 -8.79 -24.04 9.60
C ASN A 260 -10.29 -24.32 9.75
N TYR A 261 -10.94 -24.71 8.65
CA TYR A 261 -12.37 -25.02 8.64
C TYR A 261 -12.68 -26.01 7.52
N SER A 262 -13.60 -26.94 7.79
CA SER A 262 -14.06 -27.94 6.82
C SER A 262 -15.19 -27.36 5.96
N LEU A 263 -14.82 -26.84 4.79
CA LEU A 263 -15.74 -26.16 3.87
C LEU A 263 -16.79 -27.09 3.27
N LYS A 264 -18.04 -26.61 3.21
CA LYS A 264 -19.18 -27.41 2.75
C LYS A 264 -19.40 -27.23 1.24
N LEU A 265 -19.30 -26.02 0.72
CA LEU A 265 -19.49 -25.77 -0.71
C LEU A 265 -18.28 -26.19 -1.53
N GLN A 266 -18.52 -26.78 -2.70
CA GLN A 266 -17.46 -27.15 -3.64
C GLN A 266 -16.73 -25.90 -4.16
N SER A 267 -17.47 -24.86 -4.51
CA SER A 267 -16.90 -23.58 -4.98
C SER A 267 -15.98 -22.93 -3.95
N ALA A 268 -16.29 -23.04 -2.65
CA ALA A 268 -15.42 -22.53 -1.59
C ALA A 268 -14.14 -23.36 -1.44
N ARG A 269 -14.21 -24.69 -1.58
CA ARG A 269 -13.02 -25.57 -1.58
C ARG A 269 -12.10 -25.27 -2.77
N GLU A 270 -12.68 -25.12 -3.95
CA GLU A 270 -11.94 -24.78 -5.18
C GLU A 270 -11.28 -23.40 -5.06
N ALA A 271 -12.04 -22.38 -4.64
CA ALA A 271 -11.49 -21.04 -4.37
C ALA A 271 -10.37 -21.07 -3.33
N PHE A 272 -10.54 -21.80 -2.23
CA PHE A 272 -9.51 -21.91 -1.20
C PHE A 272 -8.24 -22.61 -1.69
N SER A 273 -8.38 -23.64 -2.54
CA SER A 273 -7.24 -24.30 -3.16
C SER A 273 -6.49 -23.37 -4.11
N GLU A 274 -7.21 -22.61 -4.94
CA GLU A 274 -6.65 -21.59 -5.82
C GLU A 274 -5.90 -20.52 -5.02
N ILE A 275 -6.53 -19.97 -3.96
CA ILE A 275 -5.95 -18.90 -3.13
C ILE A 275 -4.62 -19.34 -2.51
N ASN A 276 -4.59 -20.52 -1.90
CA ASN A 276 -3.36 -21.04 -1.28
C ASN A 276 -2.25 -21.29 -2.31
N LYS A 277 -2.61 -21.66 -3.55
CA LYS A 277 -1.65 -21.93 -4.63
C LYS A 277 -1.09 -20.64 -5.25
N ARG A 278 -1.91 -19.60 -5.38
CA ARG A 278 -1.58 -18.41 -6.19
C ARG A 278 -1.16 -17.19 -5.38
N PHE A 279 -1.74 -16.97 -4.21
CA PHE A 279 -1.55 -15.72 -3.44
C PHE A 279 -0.82 -15.94 -2.12
N GLY A 280 -0.85 -17.17 -1.59
CA GLY A 280 -0.18 -17.51 -0.34
C GLY A 280 -0.70 -16.64 0.82
N VAL A 281 0.21 -15.90 1.44
CA VAL A 281 -0.08 -14.99 2.57
C VAL A 281 -0.44 -13.57 2.12
N PHE A 282 -0.22 -13.23 0.85
CA PHE A 282 -0.38 -11.88 0.36
C PHE A 282 -1.85 -11.53 0.06
N PRO A 283 -2.27 -10.29 0.33
CA PRO A 283 -3.56 -9.78 -0.11
C PRO A 283 -3.80 -9.98 -1.62
N PHE A 284 -5.03 -10.34 -1.97
CA PHE A 284 -5.46 -10.50 -3.35
C PHE A 284 -6.83 -9.85 -3.56
N ALA A 285 -7.06 -9.33 -4.77
CA ALA A 285 -8.37 -8.88 -5.20
C ALA A 285 -9.18 -10.06 -5.72
N THR A 286 -10.47 -10.14 -5.40
CA THR A 286 -11.40 -11.18 -5.88
C THR A 286 -11.49 -11.23 -7.41
N ARG A 287 -11.20 -10.13 -8.11
CA ARG A 287 -11.08 -10.08 -9.57
C ARG A 287 -10.00 -11.03 -10.11
N ALA A 288 -8.95 -11.29 -9.33
CA ALA A 288 -7.84 -12.16 -9.72
C ALA A 288 -8.19 -13.66 -9.73
N LEU A 289 -9.32 -14.06 -9.14
CA LEU A 289 -9.79 -15.44 -9.16
C LEU A 289 -10.26 -15.82 -10.57
N GLU A 290 -9.86 -17.01 -11.03
CA GLU A 290 -10.06 -17.49 -12.40
C GLU A 290 -11.55 -17.51 -12.80
N ASN A 291 -12.44 -17.91 -11.89
CA ASN A 291 -13.86 -18.09 -12.19
C ASN A 291 -14.78 -17.25 -11.29
N LYS A 292 -15.84 -16.68 -11.87
CA LYS A 292 -16.93 -16.00 -11.14
C LYS A 292 -17.53 -16.88 -10.02
N ARG A 293 -17.57 -18.21 -10.19
CA ARG A 293 -17.99 -19.18 -9.16
C ARG A 293 -17.07 -19.21 -7.94
N HIS A 294 -15.75 -19.05 -8.11
CA HIS A 294 -14.82 -18.99 -6.99
C HIS A 294 -15.02 -17.72 -6.16
N ARG A 295 -15.42 -16.61 -6.81
CA ARG A 295 -15.77 -15.36 -6.12
C ARG A 295 -16.98 -15.53 -5.18
N LEU A 296 -17.96 -16.36 -5.55
CA LEU A 296 -19.07 -16.70 -4.64
C LEU A 296 -18.59 -17.46 -3.40
N GLY A 297 -17.57 -18.32 -3.56
CA GLY A 297 -16.95 -19.06 -2.46
C GLY A 297 -16.27 -18.16 -1.41
N VAL A 298 -15.77 -16.99 -1.81
CA VAL A 298 -15.10 -16.02 -0.92
C VAL A 298 -15.99 -15.59 0.25
N THR A 299 -17.30 -15.52 0.04
CA THR A 299 -18.24 -15.14 1.11
C THR A 299 -18.28 -16.17 2.23
N GLU A 300 -18.30 -17.48 1.91
CA GLU A 300 -18.20 -18.55 2.93
C GLU A 300 -16.83 -18.53 3.62
N LEU A 301 -15.75 -18.34 2.85
CA LEU A 301 -14.39 -18.29 3.38
C LEU A 301 -14.20 -17.16 4.40
N ALA A 302 -14.71 -15.97 4.09
CA ALA A 302 -14.69 -14.82 5.00
C ALA A 302 -15.58 -15.05 6.23
N ALA A 303 -16.80 -15.61 6.05
CA ALA A 303 -17.71 -15.91 7.15
C ALA A 303 -17.14 -16.93 8.17
N HIS A 304 -16.24 -17.80 7.73
CA HIS A 304 -15.53 -18.75 8.57
C HIS A 304 -14.10 -18.31 8.94
N ASN A 305 -13.78 -17.03 8.79
CA ASN A 305 -12.49 -16.41 9.14
C ASN A 305 -11.27 -17.06 8.46
N LEU A 306 -11.46 -17.80 7.37
CA LEU A 306 -10.36 -18.33 6.56
C LEU A 306 -9.69 -17.23 5.74
N LEU A 307 -10.44 -16.16 5.45
CA LEU A 307 -9.96 -14.95 4.81
C LEU A 307 -10.22 -13.74 5.71
N THR A 308 -9.25 -12.83 5.77
CA THR A 308 -9.37 -11.53 6.43
C THR A 308 -9.70 -10.47 5.40
N PRO A 309 -10.84 -9.77 5.50
CA PRO A 309 -11.20 -8.70 4.58
C PRO A 309 -10.36 -7.44 4.81
N TYR A 310 -10.08 -6.72 3.72
CA TYR A 310 -9.59 -5.34 3.77
C TYR A 310 -10.79 -4.41 3.57
N PRO A 311 -11.36 -3.83 4.64
CA PRO A 311 -12.57 -3.03 4.55
C PRO A 311 -12.34 -1.74 3.77
N ILE A 312 -13.39 -1.31 3.07
CA ILE A 312 -13.42 -0.05 2.34
C ILE A 312 -14.13 0.96 3.22
N GLN A 313 -13.37 1.93 3.71
CA GLN A 313 -13.85 2.95 4.64
C GLN A 313 -13.92 4.31 3.97
N TYR A 314 -14.79 5.15 4.48
CA TYR A 314 -15.06 6.48 3.96
C TYR A 314 -15.03 7.50 5.10
N THR A 315 -14.45 8.67 4.83
CA THR A 315 -14.55 9.81 5.74
C THR A 315 -15.96 10.42 5.68
N ARG A 316 -16.29 11.28 6.66
CA ARG A 316 -17.61 11.90 6.73
C ARG A 316 -17.68 13.17 5.88
N GLY A 317 -18.88 13.47 5.39
CA GLY A 317 -19.17 14.72 4.68
C GLY A 317 -18.46 14.80 3.34
N SER A 318 -18.00 15.99 2.97
CA SER A 318 -17.26 16.25 1.73
C SER A 318 -15.74 16.24 1.93
N ALA A 319 -15.25 15.56 2.98
CA ALA A 319 -13.82 15.49 3.28
C ALA A 319 -13.07 14.69 2.21
N LYS A 320 -11.87 15.11 1.86
CA LYS A 320 -11.00 14.43 0.90
C LYS A 320 -9.86 13.75 1.64
N VAL A 321 -9.38 12.62 1.12
CA VAL A 321 -8.26 11.88 1.70
C VAL A 321 -7.10 11.81 0.72
N ALA A 322 -5.90 12.14 1.18
CA ALA A 322 -4.66 11.90 0.46
C ALA A 322 -3.81 10.84 1.16
N GLN A 323 -3.12 10.05 0.35
CA GLN A 323 -2.26 8.95 0.75
C GLN A 323 -0.89 9.03 0.07
N PHE A 324 0.17 8.85 0.85
CA PHE A 324 1.50 8.52 0.34
C PHE A 324 2.04 7.29 1.05
N LYS A 325 2.41 6.27 0.27
CA LYS A 325 2.96 5.03 0.80
C LYS A 325 4.30 4.70 0.16
N MET A 326 5.24 4.24 0.97
CA MET A 326 6.57 3.82 0.53
C MET A 326 7.10 2.66 1.36
N THR A 327 8.05 1.94 0.79
CA THR A 327 8.80 0.90 1.47
C THR A 327 10.16 1.45 1.92
N VAL A 328 10.46 1.23 3.20
CA VAL A 328 11.62 1.78 3.90
C VAL A 328 12.42 0.65 4.53
N LEU A 329 13.74 0.69 4.38
CA LEU A 329 14.67 -0.26 4.97
C LEU A 329 15.52 0.47 6.03
N ILE A 330 15.54 -0.02 7.26
CA ILE A 330 16.37 0.48 8.36
C ILE A 330 17.54 -0.48 8.55
N ALA A 331 18.64 -0.21 7.85
CA ALA A 331 19.87 -1.00 7.97
C ALA A 331 20.80 -0.40 9.04
N ALA A 332 21.84 -1.15 9.44
CA ALA A 332 22.83 -0.66 10.41
C ALA A 332 23.56 0.63 9.97
N ASN A 333 23.63 0.89 8.67
CA ASN A 333 24.23 2.11 8.10
C ASN A 333 23.20 3.23 7.84
N GLY A 334 21.96 3.07 8.29
CA GLY A 334 20.91 4.08 8.23
C GLY A 334 19.68 3.68 7.40
N THR A 335 18.75 4.62 7.33
CA THR A 335 17.45 4.43 6.67
C THR A 335 17.54 4.69 5.18
N THR A 336 16.89 3.84 4.38
CA THR A 336 16.82 3.96 2.93
C THR A 336 15.39 3.79 2.44
N ARG A 337 14.91 4.74 1.64
CA ARG A 337 13.68 4.60 0.85
C ARG A 337 13.97 3.81 -0.42
N ILE A 338 13.27 2.70 -0.65
CA ILE A 338 13.48 1.85 -1.83
C ILE A 338 12.42 2.01 -2.91
N THR A 339 11.22 2.50 -2.58
CA THR A 339 10.20 2.90 -3.56
C THR A 339 10.19 4.43 -3.67
N PRO A 340 10.82 5.03 -4.70
CA PRO A 340 10.88 6.47 -4.85
C PRO A 340 9.49 7.06 -5.13
N GLY A 341 9.34 8.34 -4.78
CA GLY A 341 8.11 9.08 -5.04
C GLY A 341 7.97 9.45 -6.51
N LEU A 342 6.73 9.66 -6.93
CA LEU A 342 6.42 10.24 -8.24
C LEU A 342 6.38 11.77 -8.13
N ALA A 343 6.36 12.43 -9.29
CA ALA A 343 6.17 13.87 -9.35
C ALA A 343 4.87 14.26 -8.63
N LEU A 344 4.96 15.26 -7.75
CA LEU A 344 3.78 15.75 -7.04
C LEU A 344 2.82 16.44 -8.01
N PRO A 345 1.49 16.33 -7.77
CA PRO A 345 0.52 17.10 -8.54
C PRO A 345 0.76 18.60 -8.34
N TYR A 346 0.46 19.40 -9.37
CA TYR A 346 0.59 20.85 -9.28
C TYR A 346 -0.54 21.42 -8.42
N VAL A 347 -0.25 21.64 -7.14
CA VAL A 347 -1.20 22.13 -6.14
C VAL A 347 -0.68 23.41 -5.47
N HIS A 348 -1.60 24.25 -4.99
CA HIS A 348 -1.30 25.44 -4.20
C HIS A 348 -2.19 25.44 -2.95
N SER A 349 -1.61 25.03 -1.83
CA SER A 349 -2.27 25.05 -0.52
C SER A 349 -2.46 26.49 -0.02
N ALA A 350 -3.56 26.74 0.69
CA ALA A 350 -3.77 28.03 1.36
C ALA A 350 -2.86 28.21 2.60
N TYR A 351 -2.30 27.10 3.07
CA TYR A 351 -1.42 27.02 4.23
C TYR A 351 0.04 26.79 3.83
N THR A 352 0.95 27.26 4.66
CA THR A 352 2.41 27.08 4.53
C THR A 352 2.98 26.57 5.84
N ILE A 353 4.09 25.84 5.76
CA ILE A 353 4.81 25.38 6.96
C ILE A 353 5.52 26.58 7.60
N PRO A 354 5.25 26.92 8.87
CA PRO A 354 5.97 27.98 9.58
C PRO A 354 7.45 27.61 9.80
N ASP A 355 8.36 28.56 9.65
CA ASP A 355 9.80 28.34 9.76
C ASP A 355 10.26 27.83 11.14
N ASP A 356 9.51 28.18 12.20
CA ASP A 356 9.76 27.78 13.59
C ASP A 356 9.13 26.43 13.97
N SER A 357 8.33 25.84 13.09
CA SER A 357 7.71 24.53 13.32
C SER A 357 8.75 23.42 13.40
N ASN A 358 8.42 22.33 14.08
CA ASN A 358 9.27 21.15 14.09
C ASN A 358 9.29 20.47 12.70
N ILE A 359 8.20 20.58 11.93
CA ILE A 359 8.17 20.11 10.53
C ILE A 359 9.18 20.86 9.65
N ALA A 360 9.28 22.19 9.74
CA ALA A 360 10.30 22.95 9.00
C ALA A 360 11.72 22.50 9.36
N ARG A 361 11.99 22.29 10.66
CA ARG A 361 13.29 21.78 11.13
C ARG A 361 13.60 20.38 10.58
N LEU A 362 12.61 19.48 10.54
CA LEU A 362 12.78 18.16 9.92
C LEU A 362 13.07 18.30 8.43
N MET A 363 12.33 19.14 7.70
CA MET A 363 12.54 19.34 6.27
C MET A 363 13.93 19.91 5.93
N ALA A 364 14.51 20.69 6.84
CA ALA A 364 15.87 21.22 6.72
C ALA A 364 16.98 20.17 6.96
N THR A 365 16.65 19.00 7.54
CA THR A 365 17.62 17.91 7.69
C THR A 365 17.92 17.22 6.36
N GLU A 366 19.07 16.53 6.28
CA GLU A 366 19.44 15.77 5.09
C GLU A 366 18.33 14.81 4.66
N ALA A 367 18.02 14.82 3.36
CA ALA A 367 17.02 13.94 2.80
C ALA A 367 17.41 12.47 3.00
N VAL A 368 16.44 11.63 3.35
CA VAL A 368 16.69 10.19 3.49
C VAL A 368 17.12 9.61 2.15
N LYS A 369 18.18 8.80 2.19
CA LYS A 369 18.73 8.13 1.02
C LYS A 369 17.62 7.41 0.26
N THR A 370 17.46 7.77 -1.01
CA THR A 370 16.45 7.17 -1.90
C THR A 370 17.14 6.40 -3.02
N VAL A 371 16.75 5.14 -3.21
CA VAL A 371 17.24 4.31 -4.30
C VAL A 371 16.59 4.76 -5.61
N LYS A 372 17.39 4.99 -6.64
CA LYS A 372 16.89 5.24 -8.00
C LYS A 372 16.17 3.99 -8.52
N SER A 373 15.01 4.18 -9.12
CA SER A 373 14.23 3.08 -9.69
C SER A 373 14.79 2.57 -11.02
N GLY A 374 14.41 1.34 -11.38
CA GLY A 374 14.58 0.75 -12.71
C GLY A 374 15.92 0.02 -12.93
N LYS A 375 16.91 0.16 -12.04
CA LYS A 375 18.20 -0.53 -12.19
C LYS A 375 18.04 -2.05 -12.12
N ALA A 376 17.14 -2.57 -11.28
CA ALA A 376 16.87 -4.01 -11.18
C ALA A 376 16.01 -4.52 -12.35
N LEU A 377 15.37 -3.61 -13.11
CA LEU A 377 14.60 -3.93 -14.32
C LEU A 377 15.41 -3.79 -15.61
N ALA A 378 16.69 -3.45 -15.55
CA ALA A 378 17.52 -3.31 -16.74
C ALA A 378 17.52 -4.62 -17.56
N GLY A 379 17.02 -4.54 -18.80
CA GLY A 379 16.87 -5.70 -19.69
C GLY A 379 15.58 -6.52 -19.48
N ILE A 380 14.71 -6.10 -18.56
CA ILE A 380 13.41 -6.70 -18.27
C ILE A 380 12.34 -5.65 -18.59
N GLY A 381 11.72 -5.72 -19.76
CA GLY A 381 10.55 -4.88 -20.08
C GLY A 381 9.26 -5.54 -19.60
N ALA A 382 8.26 -4.77 -19.16
CA ALA A 382 6.87 -5.25 -19.23
C ALA A 382 6.56 -5.50 -20.72
N GLY A 383 5.85 -6.58 -21.07
CA GLY A 383 5.32 -6.70 -22.44
C GLY A 383 4.38 -5.53 -22.75
N GLU A 384 3.98 -5.35 -24.02
CA GLU A 384 2.85 -4.45 -24.30
C GLU A 384 1.62 -4.98 -23.56
N VAL A 385 1.25 -4.29 -22.47
CA VAL A 385 0.02 -4.55 -21.73
C VAL A 385 -1.08 -3.70 -22.38
N ILE A 386 -1.77 -4.31 -23.35
CA ILE A 386 -3.00 -3.77 -23.91
C ILE A 386 -4.05 -3.90 -22.80
N ALA A 387 -4.70 -2.80 -22.43
CA ALA A 387 -5.79 -2.87 -21.45
C ALA A 387 -6.81 -3.94 -21.90
N PRO A 388 -7.36 -4.75 -20.98
CA PRO A 388 -8.41 -5.69 -21.36
C PRO A 388 -9.53 -4.90 -22.05
N ALA A 389 -9.88 -5.30 -23.26
CA ALA A 389 -11.01 -4.71 -23.98
C ALA A 389 -12.25 -4.81 -23.08
N ALA A 390 -13.02 -3.73 -22.97
CA ALA A 390 -14.22 -3.67 -22.18
C ALA A 390 -15.08 -4.93 -22.42
N GLY A 391 -15.27 -5.74 -21.37
CA GLY A 391 -16.15 -6.92 -21.42
C GLY A 391 -15.53 -8.22 -21.94
N MET A 392 -14.26 -8.54 -21.65
CA MET A 392 -13.83 -9.94 -21.74
C MET A 392 -14.52 -10.78 -20.66
N ASP A 393 -15.61 -11.44 -21.04
CA ASP A 393 -16.03 -12.68 -20.41
C ASP A 393 -14.84 -13.64 -20.43
N VAL A 394 -14.25 -13.84 -19.25
CA VAL A 394 -13.19 -14.83 -19.05
C VAL A 394 -13.87 -16.18 -18.87
N ASP A 395 -14.42 -16.72 -19.94
CA ASP A 395 -14.67 -18.15 -20.06
C ASP A 395 -13.40 -18.79 -20.65
N MET A 396 -12.57 -19.35 -19.76
CA MET A 396 -11.70 -20.48 -20.03
C MET A 396 -11.80 -21.48 -18.89
#